data_AF-A0A4U9HNN5-F1
#
_entry.id   AF-A0A4U9HNN5-F1
#
_cell.length_a   1.000
_cell.length_b   1.000
_cell.length_c   1.000
_cell.angle_alpha   90.00
_cell.angle_beta   90.00
_cell.angle_gamma   90.00
#
_symmetry.space_group_name_H-M   'P 1'
#
loop_
_entity.id
_entity.type
_entity.pdbx_description
1 polymer ?
#
loop_
_entity_poly.entity_id
_entity_poly.type
_entity_poly.pdbx_seq_one_letter_code
_entity_poly.pdbx_strand_id
1 'polypeptide(L)'
;MRAYWQQYEFSAEQLKTIEENIRTYSVRLPLIGAFSAGKSTLINTLLQDNLLSVAIDPETSLPTEIRFAPQESITLRRKNGTPAVVKPRSVKSAGLWRA
;
A
#
# COMPACT_ATOMS: atom_id res chain seq x y z
N MET A 1 -6.07 -0.91 39.01
CA MET A 1 -6.09 -0.19 37.71
C MET A 1 -6.82 1.16 37.78
N ARG A 2 -7.97 1.28 38.46
CA ARG A 2 -8.70 2.56 38.60
C ARG A 2 -7.95 3.68 39.36
N ALA A 3 -7.05 3.34 40.29
CA ALA A 3 -6.34 4.31 41.14
C ALA A 3 -5.25 5.12 40.42
N TYR A 4 -4.60 4.57 39.39
CA TYR A 4 -3.53 5.27 38.67
C TYR A 4 -4.08 6.37 37.73
N TRP A 5 -5.35 6.30 37.34
CA TRP A 5 -5.92 7.17 36.30
C TRP A 5 -6.26 8.56 36.82
N GLN A 6 -6.53 8.71 38.13
CA GLN A 6 -6.77 10.02 38.75
C GLN A 6 -5.49 10.84 38.95
N GLN A 7 -4.33 10.18 39.01
CA GLN A 7 -3.07 10.86 39.35
C GLN A 7 -2.42 11.58 38.14
N TYR A 8 -2.81 11.22 36.91
CA TYR A 8 -2.17 11.72 35.68
C TYR A 8 -3.12 12.43 34.69
N GLU A 9 -4.40 12.63 35.04
CA GLU A 9 -5.41 13.31 34.21
C GLU A 9 -5.38 12.92 32.71
N PHE A 10 -5.12 11.65 32.39
CA PHE A 10 -5.14 11.21 30.99
C PHE A 10 -6.55 11.36 30.43
N SER A 11 -6.72 12.28 29.47
CA SER A 11 -8.00 12.46 28.80
C SER A 11 -8.37 11.18 28.05
N ALA A 12 -9.58 10.66 28.27
CA ALA A 12 -10.10 9.50 27.55
C ALA A 12 -10.06 9.71 26.02
N GLU A 13 -10.13 10.97 25.59
CA GLU A 13 -10.04 11.37 24.18
C GLU A 13 -8.62 11.17 23.60
N GLN A 14 -7.57 11.45 24.40
CA GLN A 14 -6.18 11.24 23.99
C GLN A 14 -5.88 9.75 23.82
N LEU A 15 -6.37 8.92 24.75
CA LEU A 15 -6.21 7.46 24.65
C LEU A 15 -6.90 6.91 23.41
N LYS A 16 -8.11 7.39 23.10
CA LYS A 16 -8.83 6.99 21.89
C LYS A 16 -8.06 7.37 20.62
N THR A 17 -7.51 8.58 20.57
CA THR A 17 -6.67 9.05 19.45
C THR A 17 -5.44 8.17 19.26
N ILE A 18 -4.73 7.83 20.34
CA ILE A 18 -3.54 6.96 20.28
C ILE A 18 -3.93 5.56 19.80
N GLU A 19 -5.03 5.01 20.30
CA GLU A 19 -5.52 3.70 19.86
C GLU A 19 -5.84 3.69 18.36
N GLU A 20 -6.53 4.72 17.86
CA GLU A 20 -6.84 4.88 16.43
C GLU A 20 -5.57 5.02 15.58
N ASN A 21 -4.58 5.78 16.06
CA ASN A 21 -3.29 5.94 15.39
C ASN A 21 -2.53 4.62 15.29
N ILE A 22 -2.48 3.83 16.37
CA ILE A 22 -1.82 2.51 16.38
C ILE A 22 -2.53 1.56 15.42
N ARG A 23 -3.87 1.55 15.41
CA ARG A 23 -4.68 0.69 14.53
C ARG A 23 -4.50 1.00 13.04
N THR A 24 -4.24 2.27 12.69
CA THR A 24 -4.13 2.73 11.29
C THR A 24 -2.68 2.93 10.83
N TYR A 25 -1.72 2.78 11.73
CA TYR A 25 -0.31 2.97 11.44
C TYR A 25 0.16 1.98 10.37
N SER A 26 0.89 2.49 9.37
CA SER A 26 1.50 1.70 8.32
C SER A 26 2.91 2.21 8.04
N VAL A 27 3.84 1.28 7.89
CA VAL A 27 5.22 1.59 7.50
C VAL A 27 5.28 1.73 5.98
N ARG A 28 5.85 2.83 5.50
CA ARG A 28 6.10 3.06 4.07
C ARG A 28 7.55 2.70 3.75
N LEU A 29 7.75 1.74 2.85
CA LEU A 29 9.05 1.28 2.41
C LEU A 29 9.25 1.64 0.93
N PRO A 30 9.93 2.76 0.60
CA PRO A 30 10.21 3.09 -0.79
C PRO A 30 11.27 2.13 -1.36
N LEU A 31 10.95 1.46 -2.47
CA LEU A 31 11.90 0.65 -3.22
C LEU A 31 12.31 1.38 -4.49
N ILE A 32 13.57 1.82 -4.54
CA ILE A 32 14.12 2.65 -5.62
C ILE A 32 15.28 1.90 -6.28
N GLY A 33 15.35 1.93 -7.60
CA GLY A 33 16.44 1.35 -8.37
C GLY A 33 16.17 1.46 -9.87
N ALA A 34 17.20 1.20 -10.67
CA ALA A 34 17.09 1.21 -12.13
C ALA A 34 15.93 0.33 -12.64
N PHE A 35 15.44 0.61 -13.83
CA PHE A 35 14.49 -0.26 -14.52
C PHE A 35 15.09 -1.68 -14.61
N SER A 36 14.23 -2.70 -14.44
CA SER A 36 14.63 -4.11 -14.49
C SER A 36 15.69 -4.58 -13.45
N ALA A 37 15.97 -3.80 -12.40
CA ALA A 37 16.87 -4.19 -11.31
C ALA A 37 16.33 -5.31 -10.38
N GLY A 38 15.28 -6.05 -10.78
CA GLY A 38 14.70 -7.14 -9.97
C GLY A 38 13.76 -6.71 -8.83
N LYS A 39 13.30 -5.45 -8.84
CA LYS A 39 12.39 -4.89 -7.80
C LYS A 39 11.10 -5.71 -7.64
N SER A 40 10.43 -6.04 -8.75
CA SER A 40 9.19 -6.84 -8.74
C SER A 40 9.45 -8.27 -8.23
N THR A 41 10.57 -8.87 -8.63
CA THR A 41 11.00 -10.20 -8.14
C THR A 41 11.23 -10.20 -6.63
N LEU A 42 11.90 -9.16 -6.11
CA LEU A 42 12.11 -9.01 -4.67
C LEU A 42 10.79 -8.92 -3.90
N ILE A 43 9.85 -8.10 -4.37
CA ILE A 43 8.53 -7.95 -3.74
C ILE A 43 7.77 -9.28 -3.77
N ASN A 44 7.69 -9.94 -4.93
CA ASN A 44 7.00 -11.24 -5.04
C ASN A 44 7.62 -12.30 -4.13
N THR A 45 8.96 -12.33 -4.02
CA THR A 45 9.68 -13.25 -3.14
C THR A 45 9.37 -12.97 -1.67
N LEU A 46 9.35 -11.70 -1.26
CA LEU A 46 9.02 -11.29 0.10
C LEU A 46 7.57 -11.63 0.46
N LEU A 47 6.65 -11.48 -0.48
CA LEU A 47 5.22 -11.78 -0.31
C LEU A 47 4.89 -13.27 -0.49
N GLN A 48 5.84 -14.08 -0.97
CA GLN A 48 5.65 -15.48 -1.36
C GLN A 48 4.49 -15.67 -2.36
N ASP A 49 4.25 -14.67 -3.21
CA ASP A 49 3.16 -14.63 -4.19
C ASP A 49 3.60 -13.88 -5.46
N ASN A 50 3.07 -14.29 -6.61
CA ASN A 50 3.35 -13.67 -7.91
C ASN A 50 2.41 -12.49 -8.18
N LEU A 51 2.40 -11.52 -7.27
CA LEU A 51 1.51 -10.37 -7.31
C LEU A 51 1.84 -9.41 -8.46
N LEU A 52 3.12 -9.11 -8.65
CA LEU A 52 3.61 -8.20 -9.68
C LEU A 52 4.07 -8.96 -10.92
N SER A 53 3.76 -8.42 -12.09
CA SER A 53 4.40 -8.83 -13.33
C SER A 53 5.90 -8.53 -13.26
N VAL A 54 6.71 -9.36 -13.91
CA VAL A 54 8.19 -9.21 -13.95
C VAL A 54 8.61 -8.95 -15.41
N ALA A 55 7.85 -8.12 -16.13
CA ALA A 55 8.14 -7.87 -17.54
C ALA A 55 9.46 -7.10 -17.71
N ILE A 56 10.24 -7.49 -18.73
CA ILE A 56 11.57 -6.94 -19.02
C ILE A 56 11.47 -5.67 -19.89
N ASP A 57 10.30 -5.42 -20.48
CA ASP A 57 10.07 -4.32 -21.41
C ASP A 57 10.10 -2.96 -20.70
N PRO A 58 10.70 -1.92 -21.31
CA PRO A 58 10.85 -0.61 -20.70
C PRO A 58 9.50 0.12 -20.68
N GLU A 59 8.68 -0.20 -19.69
CA GLU A 59 7.43 0.52 -19.47
C GLU A 59 7.66 1.57 -18.38
N THR A 60 7.36 2.83 -18.72
CA THR A 60 7.41 4.00 -17.82
C THR A 60 6.83 3.63 -16.46
N SER A 61 7.67 3.35 -15.47
CA SER A 61 7.22 2.82 -14.17
C SER A 61 6.41 3.89 -13.45
N LEU A 62 5.09 3.82 -13.59
CA LEU A 62 4.21 4.63 -12.78
C LEU A 62 4.49 4.29 -11.31
N PRO A 63 4.65 5.29 -10.43
CA PRO A 63 4.77 5.04 -9.00
C PRO A 63 3.62 4.15 -8.54
N THR A 64 3.95 2.97 -8.05
CA THR A 64 2.98 1.95 -7.64
C THR A 64 3.10 1.73 -6.14
N GLU A 65 1.98 1.87 -5.44
CA GLU A 65 1.88 1.59 -4.02
C GLU A 65 1.18 0.25 -3.82
N ILE A 66 1.76 -0.61 -2.98
CA ILE A 66 1.16 -1.88 -2.57
C ILE A 66 0.86 -1.77 -1.09
N ARG A 67 -0.38 -2.08 -0.71
CA ARG A 67 -0.85 -2.07 0.67
C ARG A 67 -1.79 -3.24 0.89
N PHE A 68 -1.77 -3.80 2.10
CA PHE A 68 -2.74 -4.78 2.52
C PHE A 68 -4.17 -4.22 2.48
N ALA A 69 -5.10 -5.02 1.97
CA ALA A 69 -6.53 -4.76 2.03
C ALA A 69 -7.28 -6.10 2.19
N PRO A 70 -8.46 -6.11 2.83
CA PRO A 70 -9.28 -7.33 2.93
C PRO A 70 -9.73 -7.89 1.57
N GLN A 71 -9.77 -7.04 0.55
CA GLN A 71 -10.18 -7.39 -0.81
C GLN A 71 -9.19 -6.80 -1.82
N GLU A 72 -8.81 -7.62 -2.80
CA GLU A 72 -7.93 -7.20 -3.89
C GLU A 72 -8.62 -6.14 -4.76
N SER A 73 -7.93 -5.01 -4.99
CA SER A 73 -8.43 -3.94 -5.83
C SER A 73 -7.29 -3.11 -6.41
N ILE A 74 -7.58 -2.40 -7.49
CA ILE A 74 -6.67 -1.42 -8.10
C ILE A 74 -7.32 -0.07 -8.02
N THR A 75 -6.55 0.93 -7.63
CA THR A 75 -6.96 2.32 -7.74
C THR A 75 -5.99 3.04 -8.66
N LEU A 76 -6.48 3.54 -9.78
CA LEU A 76 -5.75 4.47 -10.62
C LEU A 76 -5.94 5.87 -10.08
N ARG A 77 -4.83 6.57 -9.77
CA ARG A 77 -4.84 7.98 -9.38
C ARG A 77 -4.27 8.81 -10.51
N ARG A 78 -5.13 9.62 -11.12
CA ARG A 78 -4.72 10.61 -12.13
C ARG A 78 -4.13 11.84 -11.46
N LYS A 79 -3.38 12.66 -12.20
CA LYS A 79 -2.75 13.90 -11.69
C LYS A 79 -3.74 14.88 -11.05
N ASN A 80 -5.03 14.81 -11.42
CA ASN A 80 -6.11 15.63 -10.85
C ASN A 80 -6.66 15.10 -9.51
N GLY A 81 -6.08 14.02 -8.96
CA GLY A 81 -6.44 13.46 -7.66
C GLY A 81 -7.68 12.57 -7.65
N THR A 82 -8.43 12.46 -8.76
CA THR A 82 -9.64 11.61 -8.81
C THR A 82 -9.26 10.12 -8.82
N PRO A 83 -9.66 9.34 -7.80
CA PRO A 83 -9.43 7.90 -7.80
C PRO A 83 -10.44 7.21 -8.71
N ALA A 84 -9.95 6.31 -9.57
CA ALA A 84 -10.79 5.38 -10.33
C ALA A 84 -10.48 3.95 -9.86
N VAL A 85 -11.46 3.28 -9.27
CA VAL A 85 -11.33 1.87 -8.88
C VAL A 85 -11.54 1.01 -10.12
N VAL A 86 -10.59 0.12 -10.39
CA VAL A 86 -10.66 -0.79 -11.53
C VAL A 86 -10.54 -2.22 -11.05
N LYS A 87 -11.30 -3.13 -11.67
CA LYS A 87 -11.23 -4.56 -11.35
C LYS A 87 -9.94 -5.16 -11.92
N PRO A 88 -9.25 -6.07 -11.20
CA PRO A 88 -8.04 -6.76 -11.67
C PRO A 88 -8.12 -7.33 -13.09
N ARG A 89 -9.25 -7.95 -13.42
CA ARG A 89 -9.51 -8.55 -14.75
C ARG A 89 -9.56 -7.54 -15.90
N SER A 90 -10.03 -6.33 -15.64
CA SER A 90 -10.22 -5.30 -16.68
C SER A 90 -8.92 -4.58 -17.04
N VAL A 91 -7.95 -4.57 -16.12
CA VAL A 91 -6.64 -3.92 -16.33
C VAL A 91 -5.66 -4.86 -17.02
N LYS A 92 -5.72 -6.17 -16.74
CA LYS A 92 -4.95 -7.20 -17.47
C LYS A 92 -5.32 -7.27 -18.96
N SER A 93 -6.60 -7.10 -19.32
CA SER A 93 -7.07 -7.08 -20.72
C SER A 93 -6.74 -5.79 -21.47
N ALA A 94 -6.51 -4.69 -20.76
CA ALA A 94 -6.27 -3.37 -21.34
C ALA A 94 -4.78 -3.01 -21.47
N GLY A 95 -3.87 -3.91 -21.11
CA GLY A 95 -2.43 -3.62 -21.10
C GLY A 95 -1.98 -2.57 -20.08
N LEU A 96 -2.89 -2.13 -19.19
CA LEU A 96 -2.66 -1.08 -18.19
C LEU A 96 -1.97 -1.60 -16.91
N TRP A 97 -1.77 -2.92 -16.81
CA TRP A 97 -0.99 -3.56 -15.76
C TRP A 97 0.06 -4.46 -16.39
N ARG A 98 1.20 -3.84 -16.66
CA ARG A 98 2.48 -4.50 -16.82
C ARG A 98 3.45 -3.64 -16.01
N ALA A 99 3.66 -4.07 -14.78
CA ALA A 99 4.77 -3.61 -13.96
C ALA A 99 6.00 -4.50 -14.22
#